data_AF-A0A1X0A5M9-F1
#
_entry.id   AF-A0A1X0A5M9-F1
#
_cell.length_a   1.000
_cell.length_b   1.000
_cell.length_c   1.000
_cell.angle_alpha   90.00
_cell.angle_beta   90.00
_cell.angle_gamma   90.00
#
_symmetry.space_group_name_H-M   'P 1'
#
loop_
_entity.id
_entity.type
_entity.pdbx_description
1 polymer ?
#
loop_
_entity_poly.entity_id
_entity_poly.type
_entity_poly.pdbx_seq_one_letter_code
_entity_poly.pdbx_strand_id
1 'polypeptide(L)'
;MTAPVQGKFANQEDVTSRFEGTIPSDRLAWVNVRIGDAESELMGKIPSLRKPLAEIAAESEAAGDPDRLNRVKVLVCEKVLDLYRNPERASQRSTTTPDITTSRSWYASDPTRGRVQFTDAELDSVRLRKRRKKFGTVGVAPWQPTRPRHC
;
A
#
# COMPACT_ATOMS: atom_id res chain seq x y z
N MET A 1 -17.94 -17.74 -19.46
CA MET A 1 -17.87 -17.00 -18.19
C MET A 1 -16.41 -16.98 -17.77
N THR A 2 -15.70 -15.90 -18.06
CA THR A 2 -14.27 -15.77 -17.76
C THR A 2 -14.13 -15.49 -16.27
N ALA A 3 -13.37 -16.33 -15.55
CA ALA A 3 -13.11 -16.11 -14.13
C ALA A 3 -12.57 -14.68 -13.91
N PRO A 4 -12.98 -13.97 -12.84
CA PRO A 4 -12.46 -12.65 -12.56
C PRO A 4 -10.94 -12.74 -12.45
N VAL A 5 -10.23 -11.88 -13.18
CA VAL A 5 -8.78 -11.77 -13.09
C VAL A 5 -8.46 -11.31 -11.67
N GLN A 6 -7.99 -12.24 -10.85
CA GLN A 6 -7.62 -11.98 -9.46
C GLN A 6 -6.32 -11.19 -9.42
N GLY A 7 -6.28 -10.15 -8.59
CA GLY A 7 -5.05 -9.42 -8.30
C GLY A 7 -4.09 -10.29 -7.51
N LYS A 8 -2.81 -9.97 -7.58
CA LYS A 8 -1.75 -10.68 -6.85
C LYS A 8 -1.88 -10.48 -5.34
N PHE A 9 -2.31 -9.30 -4.90
CA PHE A 9 -2.37 -8.91 -3.48
C PHE A 9 -3.80 -8.69 -2.99
N ALA A 10 -4.68 -8.16 -3.84
CA ALA A 10 -6.06 -7.89 -3.51
C ALA A 10 -7.02 -8.54 -4.52
N ASN A 11 -8.15 -9.03 -4.02
CA ASN A 11 -9.25 -9.54 -4.83
C ASN A 11 -10.42 -8.57 -4.86
N GLN A 12 -11.34 -8.80 -5.79
CA GLN A 12 -12.59 -8.05 -5.90
C GLN A 12 -13.35 -8.02 -4.57
N GLU A 13 -13.43 -9.17 -3.88
CA GLU A 13 -14.11 -9.33 -2.59
C GLU A 13 -13.50 -8.45 -1.49
N ASP A 14 -12.19 -8.22 -1.55
CA ASP A 14 -11.48 -7.38 -0.57
C ASP A 14 -11.82 -5.91 -0.72
N VAL A 15 -12.12 -5.48 -1.95
CA VAL A 15 -12.55 -4.12 -2.25
C VAL A 15 -14.02 -3.95 -1.89
N THR A 16 -14.88 -4.90 -2.27
CA THR A 16 -16.32 -4.83 -2.00
C THR A 16 -16.63 -4.92 -0.51
N SER A 17 -15.91 -5.75 0.25
CA SER A 17 -16.09 -5.87 1.70
C SER A 17 -15.70 -4.60 2.48
N ARG A 18 -14.84 -3.75 1.92
CA ARG A 18 -14.42 -2.47 2.52
C ARG A 18 -15.25 -1.28 2.06
N PHE A 19 -16.11 -1.46 1.07
CA PHE A 19 -16.93 -0.37 0.58
C PHE A 19 -18.10 -0.10 1.55
N GLU A 20 -18.44 1.17 1.79
CA GLU A 20 -19.49 1.57 2.73
C GLU A 20 -20.92 1.22 2.26
N GLY A 21 -21.04 0.57 1.10
CA GLY A 21 -22.32 0.17 0.51
C GLY A 21 -22.13 -0.96 -0.50
N THR A 22 -23.04 -1.04 -1.47
CA THR A 22 -22.98 -2.06 -2.52
C THR A 22 -22.41 -1.48 -3.80
N ILE A 23 -21.35 -2.07 -4.34
CA ILE A 23 -20.85 -1.74 -5.67
C ILE A 23 -21.79 -2.41 -6.70
N PRO A 24 -22.38 -1.66 -7.64
CA PRO A 24 -23.19 -2.22 -8.71
C PRO A 24 -22.43 -3.28 -9.52
N SER A 25 -23.12 -4.35 -9.95
CA SER A 25 -22.48 -5.51 -10.58
C SER A 25 -21.79 -5.18 -11.92
N ASP A 26 -22.30 -4.19 -12.66
CA ASP A 26 -21.70 -3.65 -13.88
C ASP A 26 -20.34 -2.96 -13.63
N ARG A 27 -20.09 -2.49 -12.41
CA ARG A 27 -18.84 -1.84 -12.00
C ARG A 27 -17.76 -2.82 -11.52
N LEU A 28 -18.09 -4.08 -11.28
CA LEU A 28 -17.15 -5.07 -10.76
C LEU A 28 -16.02 -5.38 -11.75
N ALA A 29 -16.31 -5.39 -13.05
CA ALA A 29 -15.30 -5.52 -14.10
C ALA A 29 -14.29 -4.35 -14.07
N TRP A 30 -14.77 -3.13 -13.83
CA TRP A 30 -13.92 -1.95 -13.67
C TRP A 30 -13.04 -2.07 -12.43
N VAL A 31 -13.57 -2.57 -11.32
CA VAL A 31 -12.79 -2.78 -10.07
C VAL A 31 -11.63 -3.73 -10.33
N ASN A 32 -11.84 -4.86 -11.00
CA ASN A 32 -10.77 -5.81 -11.30
C ASN A 32 -9.65 -5.21 -12.15
N VAL A 33 -9.99 -4.44 -13.18
CA VAL A 33 -8.99 -3.73 -13.99
C VAL A 33 -8.19 -2.75 -13.13
N ARG A 34 -8.87 -2.00 -12.25
CA ARG A 34 -8.20 -1.02 -11.38
C ARG A 34 -7.33 -1.63 -10.29
N ILE A 35 -7.68 -2.82 -9.79
CA ILE A 35 -6.79 -3.59 -8.91
C ILE A 35 -5.49 -3.89 -9.66
N GLY A 36 -5.57 -4.42 -10.89
CA GLY A 36 -4.39 -4.73 -11.70
C GLY A 36 -3.52 -3.50 -12.02
N ASP A 37 -4.14 -2.36 -12.36
CA ASP A 37 -3.44 -1.10 -12.58
C ASP A 37 -2.69 -0.63 -11.31
N ALA A 38 -3.37 -0.63 -10.16
CA ALA A 38 -2.81 -0.20 -8.89
C ALA A 38 -1.66 -1.09 -8.41
N GLU A 39 -1.80 -2.40 -8.55
CA GLU A 39 -0.74 -3.36 -8.22
C GLU A 39 0.46 -3.22 -9.15
N SER A 40 0.23 -2.98 -10.44
CA SER A 40 1.30 -2.78 -11.42
C SER A 40 2.11 -1.53 -11.12
N GLU A 41 1.45 -0.41 -10.80
CA GLU A 41 2.13 0.82 -10.37
C GLU A 41 2.88 0.62 -9.05
N LEU A 42 2.28 -0.07 -8.08
CA LEU A 42 2.90 -0.34 -6.78
C LEU A 42 4.17 -1.19 -6.94
N MET A 43 4.12 -2.24 -7.76
CA MET A 43 5.28 -3.06 -8.12
C MET A 43 6.29 -2.31 -8.99
N GLY A 44 5.85 -1.30 -9.75
CA GLY A 44 6.68 -0.32 -10.43
C GLY A 44 7.58 0.43 -9.46
N LYS A 45 6.99 0.99 -8.39
CA LYS A 45 7.66 1.81 -7.37
C LYS A 45 8.41 1.00 -6.31
N ILE A 46 7.96 -0.21 -6.02
CA ILE A 46 8.54 -1.09 -4.99
C ILE A 46 8.89 -2.45 -5.62
N PRO A 47 10.10 -2.59 -6.20
CA PRO A 47 10.50 -3.81 -6.88
C PRO A 47 10.52 -5.06 -5.99
N SER A 48 10.64 -4.92 -4.66
CA SER A 48 10.60 -6.07 -3.74
C SER A 48 9.24 -6.77 -3.71
N LEU A 49 8.17 -6.11 -4.15
CA LEU A 49 6.83 -6.71 -4.26
C LEU A 49 6.65 -7.51 -5.56
N ARG A 50 7.62 -7.52 -6.48
CA ARG A 50 7.54 -8.33 -7.71
C ARG A 50 7.76 -9.82 -7.47
N LYS A 51 8.44 -10.17 -6.37
CA LYS A 51 8.74 -11.56 -5.99
C LYS A 51 7.48 -12.41 -5.75
N PRO A 52 7.57 -13.75 -5.80
CA PRO A 52 6.49 -14.63 -5.35
C PRO A 52 6.02 -14.29 -3.93
N LEU A 53 4.73 -14.47 -3.64
CA LEU A 53 4.14 -14.10 -2.34
C LEU A 53 4.82 -14.80 -1.15
N ALA A 54 5.21 -16.06 -1.32
CA ALA A 54 5.93 -16.82 -0.29
C ALA A 54 7.29 -16.20 0.06
N GLU A 55 8.04 -15.71 -0.94
CA GLU A 55 9.31 -15.02 -0.70
C GLU A 55 9.09 -13.67 -0.03
N ILE A 56 8.05 -12.93 -0.42
CA ILE A 56 7.71 -11.66 0.23
C ILE A 56 7.36 -11.90 1.69
N ALA A 57 6.55 -12.92 2.01
CA ALA A 57 6.21 -13.27 3.39
C ALA A 57 7.46 -13.60 4.21
N ALA A 58 8.32 -14.49 3.70
CA ALA A 58 9.57 -14.87 4.37
C ALA A 58 10.51 -13.68 4.61
N GLU A 59 10.68 -12.79 3.62
CA GLU A 59 11.50 -11.58 3.78
C GLU A 59 10.91 -10.59 4.77
N SER A 60 9.59 -10.51 4.83
CA SER A 60 8.88 -9.61 5.73
C SER A 60 8.98 -10.11 7.18
N GLU A 61 8.83 -11.42 7.40
CA GLU A 61 9.10 -12.06 8.69
C GLU A 61 10.55 -11.89 9.14
N ALA A 62 11.51 -12.12 8.24
CA ALA A 62 12.94 -11.93 8.53
C ALA A 62 13.30 -10.48 8.87
N ALA A 63 12.54 -9.51 8.34
CA ALA A 63 12.67 -8.09 8.67
C ALA A 63 11.93 -7.68 9.94
N GLY A 64 11.16 -8.58 10.58
CA GLY A 64 10.34 -8.31 11.75
C GLY A 64 9.02 -7.60 11.46
N ASP A 65 8.47 -7.79 10.25
CA ASP A 65 7.28 -7.11 9.74
C ASP A 65 6.29 -8.09 9.05
N PRO A 66 5.71 -9.05 9.79
CA PRO A 66 4.84 -10.09 9.20
C PRO A 66 3.57 -9.52 8.54
N ASP A 67 3.07 -8.37 9.02
CA ASP A 67 1.83 -7.75 8.54
C ASP A 67 1.99 -6.94 7.24
N ARG A 68 3.20 -6.89 6.67
CA ARG A 68 3.48 -6.12 5.46
C ARG A 68 2.53 -6.45 4.30
N LEU A 69 2.25 -7.74 4.07
CA LEU A 69 1.33 -8.17 3.00
C LEU A 69 -0.10 -7.68 3.22
N ASN A 70 -0.57 -7.67 4.48
CA ASN A 70 -1.88 -7.15 4.82
C ASN A 70 -1.96 -5.63 4.58
N ARG A 71 -0.90 -4.89 4.92
CA ARG A 71 -0.81 -3.44 4.64
C ARG A 71 -0.79 -3.14 3.15
N VAL A 72 -0.07 -3.94 2.35
CA VAL A 72 -0.09 -3.84 0.88
C VAL A 72 -1.51 -4.03 0.35
N LYS A 73 -2.21 -5.06 0.83
CA LYS A 73 -3.58 -5.36 0.45
C LYS A 73 -4.54 -4.22 0.79
N VAL A 74 -4.47 -3.69 2.01
CA VAL A 74 -5.27 -2.54 2.45
C VAL A 74 -5.00 -1.32 1.57
N LEU A 75 -3.73 -1.00 1.31
CA LEU A 75 -3.34 0.14 0.49
C LEU A 75 -3.90 0.06 -0.94
N VAL A 76 -3.84 -1.12 -1.56
CA VAL A 76 -4.43 -1.35 -2.90
C VAL A 76 -5.94 -1.15 -2.85
N CYS A 77 -6.63 -1.72 -1.86
CA CYS A 77 -8.08 -1.59 -1.72
C CYS A 77 -8.50 -0.12 -1.52
N GLU A 78 -7.83 0.61 -0.63
CA GLU A 78 -8.11 2.01 -0.36
C GLU A 78 -7.90 2.88 -1.61
N LYS A 79 -6.83 2.62 -2.38
CA LYS A 79 -6.56 3.36 -3.62
C LYS A 79 -7.64 3.10 -4.67
N VAL A 80 -8.08 1.85 -4.84
CA VAL A 80 -9.17 1.51 -5.77
C VAL A 80 -10.48 2.15 -5.34
N LEU A 81 -10.79 2.18 -4.03
CA LEU A 81 -11.98 2.85 -3.52
C LEU A 81 -11.92 4.37 -3.67
N ASP A 82 -10.74 5.00 -3.51
CA ASP A 82 -10.56 6.43 -3.78
C ASP A 82 -10.79 6.76 -5.25
N LEU A 83 -10.25 5.93 -6.17
CA LEU A 83 -10.54 6.04 -7.61
C LEU A 83 -12.02 5.88 -7.93
N TYR A 84 -12.70 4.96 -7.24
CA TYR A 84 -14.12 4.69 -7.44
C TYR A 84 -14.98 5.88 -6.96
N ARG A 85 -14.63 6.49 -5.84
CA ARG A 85 -15.34 7.63 -5.25
C ARG A 85 -15.13 8.93 -6.04
N ASN A 86 -13.97 9.11 -6.67
CA ASN A 86 -13.65 10.28 -7.48
C ASN A 86 -13.14 9.91 -8.89
N PRO A 87 -14.02 9.43 -9.78
CA PRO A 87 -13.62 9.00 -11.12
C PRO A 87 -13.22 10.17 -12.02
N GLU A 88 -13.79 11.36 -11.82
CA GLU A 88 -13.56 12.55 -12.65
C GLU A 88 -12.30 13.33 -12.27
N ARG A 89 -11.62 12.94 -11.18
CA ARG A 89 -10.42 13.62 -10.66
C ARG A 89 -10.68 15.09 -10.35
N ALA A 90 -11.93 15.43 -10.05
CA ALA A 90 -12.32 16.78 -9.69
C ALA A 90 -11.84 17.07 -8.26
N SER A 91 -11.32 18.27 -8.04
CA SER A 91 -11.02 18.78 -6.69
C SER A 91 -12.30 19.14 -5.93
N GLN A 92 -13.38 19.43 -6.66
CA GLN A 92 -14.69 19.75 -6.09
C GLN A 92 -15.78 19.25 -7.03
N ARG A 93 -16.83 18.65 -6.46
CA ARG A 93 -18.06 18.32 -7.16
C ARG A 93 -19.22 18.98 -6.43
N SER A 94 -19.91 19.88 -7.11
CA SER A 94 -21.19 20.41 -6.70
C SER A 94 -22.30 19.69 -7.48
N THR A 95 -23.37 19.34 -6.79
CA THR A 95 -24.59 18.85 -7.42
C THR A 95 -25.73 19.70 -6.89
N THR A 96 -26.31 20.49 -7.79
CA THR A 96 -27.42 21.41 -7.49
C THR A 96 -28.72 20.76 -7.96
N THR A 97 -29.58 20.45 -7.02
CA THR A 97 -30.99 20.06 -7.22
C THR A 97 -31.84 21.31 -6.89
N PRO A 98 -33.09 21.46 -7.37
CA PRO A 98 -33.82 22.75 -7.29
C PRO A 98 -33.84 23.42 -5.92
N ASP A 99 -33.86 22.63 -4.83
CA ASP A 99 -33.93 23.14 -3.45
C ASP A 99 -32.63 22.99 -2.65
N ILE A 100 -31.66 22.18 -3.11
CA ILE A 100 -30.47 21.81 -2.33
C ILE A 100 -29.24 21.76 -3.22
N THR A 101 -28.18 22.44 -2.77
CA THR A 101 -26.83 22.27 -3.34
C THR A 101 -25.99 21.43 -2.40
N THR A 102 -25.59 20.24 -2.86
CA THR A 102 -24.62 19.42 -2.15
C THR A 102 -23.25 19.64 -2.77
N SER A 103 -22.29 20.13 -1.97
CA SER A 103 -20.90 20.30 -2.40
C SER A 103 -20.01 19.30 -1.68
N ARG A 104 -19.22 18.54 -2.43
CA ARG A 104 -18.15 17.70 -1.90
C ARG A 104 -16.83 18.21 -2.45
N SER A 105 -15.96 18.68 -1.56
CA SER A 105 -14.59 19.06 -1.89
C SER A 105 -13.65 17.93 -1.48
N TRP A 106 -12.68 17.64 -2.34
CA TRP A 106 -11.55 16.78 -2.04
C TRP A 106 -10.35 17.70 -1.81
N TYR A 107 -9.81 17.66 -0.59
CA TYR A 107 -8.67 18.50 -0.22
C TYR A 107 -7.48 18.29 -1.17
N ALA A 108 -6.90 19.40 -1.62
CA ALA A 108 -5.74 19.44 -2.52
C ALA A 108 -4.42 18.95 -1.89
N SER A 109 -4.45 18.47 -0.64
CA SER A 109 -3.27 18.01 0.09
C SER A 109 -2.68 16.71 -0.44
N ASP A 110 -3.47 15.88 -1.12
CA ASP A 110 -2.99 14.66 -1.77
C ASP A 110 -2.99 14.84 -3.31
N PRO A 111 -1.82 15.02 -3.94
CA PRO A 111 -1.71 15.21 -5.38
C PRO A 111 -1.97 13.91 -6.18
N THR A 112 -1.96 12.76 -5.53
CA THR A 112 -2.15 11.44 -6.15
C THR A 112 -3.60 10.96 -6.14
N ARG A 113 -4.48 11.70 -5.45
CA ARG A 113 -5.90 11.37 -5.30
C ARG A 113 -6.61 11.28 -6.64
N GLY A 114 -7.44 10.26 -6.82
CA GLY A 114 -8.10 9.99 -8.11
C GLY A 114 -7.13 9.58 -9.24
N ARG A 115 -5.86 9.31 -8.95
CA ARG A 115 -4.87 8.78 -9.89
C ARG A 115 -4.38 7.41 -9.43
N VAL A 116 -3.95 6.58 -10.39
CA VAL A 116 -3.23 5.34 -10.08
C VAL A 116 -1.78 5.72 -9.73
N GLN A 117 -1.62 6.43 -8.62
CA GLN A 117 -0.34 6.90 -8.09
C GLN A 117 -0.39 6.81 -6.56
N PHE A 118 0.78 6.67 -5.96
CA PHE A 118 0.94 6.57 -4.51
C PHE A 118 1.79 7.72 -4.02
N THR A 119 1.43 8.27 -2.86
CA THR A 119 2.26 9.24 -2.14
C THR A 119 3.48 8.55 -1.55
N ASP A 120 4.54 9.32 -1.25
CA ASP A 120 5.73 8.75 -0.61
C ASP A 120 5.43 8.15 0.77
N ALA A 121 4.48 8.75 1.52
CA ALA A 121 4.04 8.23 2.82
C ALA A 121 3.35 6.87 2.68
N GLU A 122 2.48 6.71 1.67
CA GLU A 122 1.85 5.42 1.34
C GLU A 122 2.91 4.38 0.96
N LEU A 123 3.87 4.73 0.10
CA LEU A 123 4.94 3.82 -0.31
C LEU A 123 5.84 3.42 0.86
N ASP A 124 6.18 4.35 1.76
CA ASP A 124 7.00 4.08 2.94
C ASP A 124 6.30 3.16 3.94
N SER A 125 4.97 3.16 3.98
CA SER A 125 4.20 2.26 4.83
C SER A 125 4.40 0.78 4.45
N VAL A 126 4.62 0.49 3.17
CA VAL A 126 4.73 -0.88 2.62
C VAL A 126 6.15 -1.25 2.19
N ARG A 127 7.09 -0.31 2.28
CA ARG A 127 8.52 -0.57 2.04
C ARG A 127 9.10 -1.42 3.15
N LEU A 128 9.86 -2.44 2.75
CA LEU A 128 10.60 -3.28 3.69
C LEU A 128 11.65 -2.43 4.40
N ARG A 129 11.52 -2.27 5.72
CA ARG A 129 12.46 -1.51 6.54
C ARG A 129 13.76 -2.28 6.67
N LYS A 130 14.77 -1.94 5.86
CA LYS A 130 16.12 -2.49 6.04
C LYS A 130 16.78 -1.79 7.23
N ARG A 131 17.15 -2.56 8.26
CA ARG A 131 17.98 -2.07 9.36
C ARG A 131 19.33 -1.62 8.78
N ARG A 132 19.53 -0.30 8.69
CA ARG A 132 20.80 0.27 8.22
C ARG A 132 21.88 -0.15 9.22
N LYS A 133 22.77 -1.07 8.81
CA LYS A 133 23.96 -1.39 9.62
C LYS A 133 24.73 -0.08 9.77
N LYS A 134 24.96 0.37 11.00
CA LYS A 134 25.82 1.53 11.28
C LYS A 134 27.23 1.17 10.85
N PHE A 135 27.59 1.54 9.61
CA PHE A 135 28.96 1.44 9.15
C PHE A 135 29.81 2.39 10.00
N GLY A 136 30.84 1.88 10.68
CA GLY A 136 31.79 2.69 11.44
C GLY A 136 31.82 2.47 12.97
N THR A 137 30.95 1.66 13.56
CA THR A 137 31.07 1.30 14.98
C THR A 137 31.91 0.03 15.12
N VAL A 138 33.23 0.16 15.04
CA VAL A 138 34.14 -0.91 15.52
C VAL A 138 34.00 -0.91 17.03
N GLY A 139 33.30 -1.90 17.58
CA GLY A 139 33.27 -2.13 19.01
C GLY A 139 34.66 -2.56 19.46
N VAL A 140 35.47 -1.59 19.90
CA VAL A 140 36.74 -1.90 20.58
C VAL A 140 36.35 -2.49 21.93
N ALA A 141 36.64 -3.78 22.14
CA ALA A 141 36.46 -4.40 23.44
C ALA A 141 37.32 -3.66 24.48
N PRO A 142 36.81 -3.40 25.70
CA PRO A 142 37.58 -2.73 26.73
C PRO A 142 38.84 -3.55 27.06
N TRP A 143 40.00 -2.91 26.98
CA TRP A 143 41.29 -3.50 27.28
C TRP A 143 41.33 -3.94 28.76
N GLN A 144 41.40 -5.25 29.01
CA GLN A 144 41.61 -5.81 30.35
C GLN A 144 43.10 -6.04 30.56
N PRO A 145 43.77 -5.35 31.51
CA PRO A 145 45.13 -5.71 31.89
C PRO A 145 45.12 -7.09 32.57
N THR A 146 45.84 -8.04 32.00
CA THR A 146 46.15 -9.33 32.61
C THR A 146 46.95 -9.09 33.90
N ARG A 147 46.30 -9.24 35.06
CA ARG A 147 47.02 -9.28 36.34
C ARG A 147 47.80 -10.60 36.42
N PRO A 148 49.12 -10.58 36.63
CA PRO A 148 49.86 -11.81 36.88
C PRO A 148 49.37 -12.43 38.21
N ARG A 149 49.06 -13.72 38.17
CA ARG A 149 48.80 -14.51 39.38
C ARG A 149 50.13 -14.71 40.09
N HIS A 150 50.27 -14.14 41.29
CA HIS A 150 51.36 -14.49 42.19
C HIS A 150 51.04 -15.84 42.84
N CYS A 151 52.01 -16.75 42.75
CA CYS A 151 52.03 -18.08 43.38
C CYS A 151 52.18 -17.97 44.90
#